data_AF-Q9N474-F1
#
_entry.id   AF-Q9N474-F1
#
_cell.length_a   1.000
_cell.length_b   1.000
_cell.length_c   1.000
_cell.angle_alpha   90.00
_cell.angle_beta   90.00
_cell.angle_gamma   90.00
#
_symmetry.space_group_name_H-M   'P 1'
#
loop_
_entity.id
_entity.type
_entity.pdbx_description
1 polymer ?
#
loop_
_entity_poly.entity_id
_entity_poly.type
_entity_poly.pdbx_seq_one_letter_code
_entity_poly.pdbx_strand_id
1 'polypeptide(L)'
;MAKILLFLLSTFFVFSIVSGQQTNYENCLTKLNKMKNILNNLKLETTKHGKNVKIGNLETFYHMCIDTTNCVESMEIPELLKSILRFGTMFMRSACEDLGLKVGPFSKCMEKTKFDVTTLKNTTIGEDKPKCWLTPDEFSELQRVVQEQCGDEAWEDMLKNEDKVKVMTCENQP
;
A
#
# COMPACT_ATOMS: atom_id res chain seq x y z
N MET A 1 -5.29 -0.90 -41.31
CA MET A 1 -5.12 -1.01 -39.85
C MET A 1 -6.41 -1.38 -39.11
N ALA A 2 -7.55 -0.68 -39.31
CA ALA A 2 -8.80 -0.99 -38.61
C ALA A 2 -9.30 -2.45 -38.75
N LYS A 3 -9.21 -3.05 -39.95
CA LYS A 3 -9.61 -4.45 -40.17
C LYS A 3 -8.77 -5.47 -39.38
N ILE A 4 -7.46 -5.22 -39.25
CA ILE A 4 -6.55 -6.09 -38.48
C ILE A 4 -6.86 -5.96 -36.99
N LEU A 5 -7.11 -4.74 -36.51
CA LEU A 5 -7.48 -4.49 -35.11
C LEU A 5 -8.80 -5.17 -34.74
N LEU A 6 -9.80 -5.08 -35.62
CA LEU A 6 -11.10 -5.74 -35.43
C LEU A 6 -10.95 -7.28 -35.40
N PHE A 7 -10.09 -7.82 -36.27
CA PHE A 7 -9.79 -9.25 -36.30
C PHE A 7 -9.11 -9.70 -35.00
N LEU A 8 -8.07 -8.99 -34.55
CA LEU A 8 -7.37 -9.29 -33.29
C LEU A 8 -8.30 -9.23 -32.06
N LEU A 9 -9.18 -8.22 -31.99
CA LEU A 9 -10.19 -8.11 -30.93
C LEU A 9 -11.18 -9.28 -30.97
N SER A 10 -11.63 -9.68 -32.17
CA SER A 10 -12.54 -10.83 -32.32
C SER A 10 -11.88 -12.15 -31.90
N THR A 11 -10.64 -12.39 -32.30
CA THR A 11 -9.89 -13.59 -31.90
C THR A 11 -9.62 -13.61 -30.40
N PHE A 12 -9.35 -12.45 -29.80
CA PHE A 12 -9.13 -12.36 -28.36
C PHE A 12 -10.42 -12.65 -27.57
N PHE A 13 -11.55 -12.12 -28.04
CA PHE A 13 -12.86 -12.35 -27.40
C PHE A 13 -13.27 -13.83 -27.49
N VAL A 14 -13.09 -14.47 -28.65
CA VAL A 14 -13.36 -15.90 -28.83
C VAL A 14 -12.44 -16.76 -27.97
N PHE A 15 -11.13 -16.43 -27.89
CA PHE A 15 -10.18 -17.17 -27.06
C PHE A 15 -10.53 -17.07 -25.57
N SER A 16 -10.95 -15.89 -25.10
CA SER A 16 -11.32 -15.66 -23.69
C SER A 16 -12.59 -16.40 -23.26
N ILE A 17 -13.54 -16.60 -24.18
CA ILE A 17 -14.76 -17.40 -23.92
C ILE A 17 -14.39 -18.88 -23.76
N VAL A 18 -13.54 -19.42 -24.62
CA VAL A 18 -13.18 -20.84 -24.63
C VAL A 18 -12.30 -21.22 -23.43
N SER A 19 -11.42 -20.34 -22.99
CA SER A 19 -10.47 -20.61 -21.90
C SER A 19 -11.08 -20.51 -20.48
N GLY A 20 -12.35 -20.13 -20.35
CA GLY A 20 -12.95 -19.83 -19.03
C GLY A 20 -12.36 -18.57 -18.36
N GLN A 21 -11.49 -17.83 -19.05
CA GLN A 21 -10.85 -16.62 -18.53
C GLN A 21 -11.82 -15.45 -18.36
N GLN A 22 -12.95 -15.45 -19.08
CA GLN A 22 -13.96 -14.39 -18.97
C GLN A 22 -14.44 -14.19 -17.53
N THR A 23 -14.61 -15.27 -16.75
CA THR A 23 -15.03 -15.17 -15.34
C THR A 23 -13.94 -14.56 -14.46
N ASN A 24 -12.66 -14.88 -14.70
CA ASN A 24 -11.54 -14.29 -13.97
C ASN A 24 -11.41 -12.80 -14.27
N TYR A 25 -11.51 -12.41 -15.55
CA TYR A 25 -11.45 -11.00 -15.94
C TYR A 25 -12.58 -10.17 -15.31
N GLU A 26 -13.83 -10.63 -15.44
CA GLU A 26 -15.00 -9.94 -14.86
C GLU A 26 -14.91 -9.84 -13.33
N ASN A 27 -14.41 -10.88 -12.66
CA ASN A 27 -14.18 -10.90 -11.22
C ASN A 27 -13.14 -9.84 -10.81
N CYS A 28 -11.98 -9.80 -11.47
CA CYS A 28 -10.95 -8.80 -11.15
C CYS A 28 -11.39 -7.38 -11.49
N LEU A 29 -12.13 -7.17 -12.59
CA LEU A 29 -12.72 -5.87 -12.92
C LEU A 29 -13.70 -5.43 -11.83
N THR A 30 -14.48 -6.37 -11.29
CA THR A 30 -15.36 -6.11 -10.14
C THR A 30 -14.56 -5.72 -8.90
N LYS A 31 -13.45 -6.41 -8.59
CA LYS A 31 -12.55 -6.04 -7.49
C LYS A 31 -11.93 -4.66 -7.67
N LEU A 32 -11.46 -4.34 -8.88
CA LEU A 32 -10.93 -3.03 -9.24
C LEU A 32 -11.97 -1.91 -9.05
N ASN A 33 -13.21 -2.14 -9.48
CA ASN A 33 -14.30 -1.19 -9.28
C ASN A 33 -14.62 -0.98 -7.79
N LYS A 34 -14.62 -2.06 -6.99
CA LYS A 34 -14.78 -1.97 -5.53
C LYS A 34 -13.64 -1.17 -4.89
N MET A 35 -12.39 -1.45 -5.27
CA MET A 35 -11.21 -0.72 -4.82
C MET A 35 -11.32 0.78 -5.13
N LYS A 36 -11.72 1.13 -6.36
CA LYS A 36 -11.95 2.52 -6.78
C LYS A 36 -13.04 3.20 -5.94
N ASN A 37 -14.13 2.51 -5.63
CA ASN A 37 -15.19 3.06 -4.79
C ASN A 37 -14.70 3.34 -3.36
N ILE A 38 -13.92 2.43 -2.78
CA ILE A 38 -13.30 2.64 -1.46
C ILE A 38 -12.34 3.83 -1.51
N LEU A 39 -11.49 3.94 -2.54
CA LEU A 39 -10.58 5.07 -2.71
C LEU A 39 -11.33 6.41 -2.80
N ASN A 40 -12.44 6.45 -3.53
CA ASN A 40 -13.28 7.65 -3.61
C ASN A 40 -13.86 8.02 -2.25
N ASN A 41 -14.32 7.04 -1.46
CA ASN A 41 -14.80 7.28 -0.10
C ASN A 41 -13.68 7.79 0.81
N LEU A 42 -12.47 7.22 0.73
CA LEU A 42 -11.30 7.70 1.47
C LEU A 42 -10.93 9.14 1.11
N LYS A 43 -10.98 9.50 -0.18
CA LYS A 43 -10.75 10.89 -0.62
C LYS A 43 -11.81 11.84 -0.06
N LEU A 44 -13.08 11.43 -0.03
CA LEU A 44 -14.16 12.22 0.56
C LEU A 44 -13.97 12.38 2.08
N GLU A 45 -13.56 11.33 2.78
CA GLU A 45 -13.24 11.40 4.21
C GLU A 45 -12.02 12.29 4.47
N THR A 46 -10.98 12.19 3.66
CA THR A 46 -9.79 13.06 3.76
C THR A 46 -10.19 14.52 3.56
N THR A 47 -11.12 14.79 2.64
CA THR A 47 -11.64 16.15 2.40
C THR A 47 -12.48 16.63 3.59
N LYS A 48 -13.26 15.76 4.22
CA LYS A 48 -14.15 16.10 5.35
C LYS A 48 -13.44 16.19 6.71
N HIS A 49 -12.45 15.34 6.93
CA HIS A 49 -11.77 15.15 8.22
C HIS A 49 -10.29 15.54 8.19
N GLY A 50 -9.80 16.09 7.07
CA GLY A 50 -8.39 16.39 6.87
C GLY A 50 -7.55 15.11 6.79
N LYS A 51 -6.31 15.15 7.30
CA LYS A 51 -5.39 14.00 7.28
C LYS A 51 -5.82 12.83 8.19
N ASN A 52 -6.88 12.99 9.00
CA ASN A 52 -7.31 12.01 9.99
C ASN A 52 -8.30 10.98 9.41
N VAL A 53 -7.84 10.23 8.41
CA VAL A 53 -8.60 9.07 7.90
C VAL A 53 -8.46 7.93 8.91
N LYS A 54 -9.58 7.28 9.27
CA LYS A 54 -9.58 6.17 10.23
C LYS A 54 -8.79 4.98 9.67
N ILE A 55 -7.93 4.37 10.50
CA ILE A 55 -7.12 3.19 10.11
C ILE A 55 -7.99 2.07 9.53
N GLY A 56 -9.18 1.81 10.09
CA GLY A 56 -10.07 0.75 9.58
C GLY A 56 -10.52 0.93 8.11
N ASN A 57 -10.69 2.17 7.64
CA ASN A 57 -11.05 2.41 6.24
C ASN A 57 -9.84 2.24 5.32
N LEU A 58 -8.65 2.64 5.79
CA LEU A 58 -7.39 2.38 5.09
C LEU A 58 -7.09 0.88 5.02
N GLU A 59 -7.38 0.13 6.08
CA GLU A 59 -7.18 -1.33 6.15
C GLU A 59 -8.06 -2.05 5.11
N THR A 60 -9.33 -1.66 5.03
CA THR A 60 -10.24 -2.16 3.99
C THR A 60 -9.69 -1.88 2.59
N PHE A 61 -9.17 -0.67 2.37
CA PHE A 61 -8.56 -0.31 1.09
C PHE A 61 -7.29 -1.11 0.80
N TYR A 62 -6.40 -1.29 1.77
CA TYR A 62 -5.19 -2.08 1.67
C TYR A 62 -5.49 -3.52 1.25
N HIS A 63 -6.40 -4.20 1.95
CA HIS A 63 -6.78 -5.57 1.60
C HIS A 63 -7.37 -5.66 0.20
N MET A 64 -8.22 -4.71 -0.18
CA MET A 64 -8.78 -4.67 -1.54
C MET A 64 -7.71 -4.36 -2.60
N CYS A 65 -6.70 -3.57 -2.25
CA CYS A 65 -5.57 -3.21 -3.11
C CYS A 65 -4.71 -4.43 -3.42
N ILE A 66 -4.31 -5.19 -2.38
CA ILE A 66 -3.56 -6.44 -2.53
C ILE A 66 -4.36 -7.48 -3.30
N ASP A 67 -5.63 -7.67 -2.94
CA ASP A 67 -6.51 -8.65 -3.59
C ASP A 67 -6.74 -8.31 -5.08
N THR A 68 -6.95 -7.04 -5.41
CA THR A 68 -7.07 -6.58 -6.80
C THR A 68 -5.77 -6.79 -7.56
N THR A 69 -4.62 -6.44 -6.96
CA THR A 69 -3.31 -6.60 -7.59
C THR A 69 -3.02 -8.06 -7.90
N ASN A 70 -3.24 -8.96 -6.93
CA ASN A 70 -3.06 -10.40 -7.12
C ASN A 70 -4.02 -10.97 -8.19
N CYS A 71 -5.26 -10.48 -8.24
CA CYS A 71 -6.22 -10.87 -9.26
C CYS A 71 -5.75 -10.45 -10.66
N VAL A 72 -5.25 -9.23 -10.81
CA VAL A 72 -4.73 -8.73 -12.08
C VAL A 72 -3.49 -9.52 -12.50
N GLU A 73 -2.56 -9.81 -11.58
CA GLU A 73 -1.35 -10.58 -11.88
C GLU A 73 -1.62 -12.04 -12.27
N SER A 74 -2.72 -12.63 -11.81
CA SER A 74 -3.10 -14.00 -12.15
C SER A 74 -3.86 -14.12 -13.48
N MET A 75 -4.20 -13.01 -14.14
CA MET A 75 -4.82 -13.05 -15.46
C MET A 75 -3.80 -13.54 -16.50
N GLU A 76 -4.14 -14.61 -17.22
CA GLU A 76 -3.36 -14.98 -18.41
C GLU A 76 -3.82 -14.14 -19.60
N ILE A 77 -3.13 -13.03 -19.80
CA ILE A 77 -3.32 -12.15 -20.96
C ILE A 77 -2.21 -12.35 -22.00
N PRO A 78 -2.42 -11.92 -23.25
CA PRO A 78 -1.42 -12.05 -24.31
C PRO A 78 -0.13 -11.33 -23.88
N GLU A 79 1.03 -11.92 -24.23
CA GLU A 79 2.36 -11.43 -23.81
C GLU A 79 2.57 -9.92 -24.03
N LEU A 80 2.01 -9.37 -25.12
CA LEU A 80 2.07 -7.93 -25.40
C LEU A 80 1.42 -7.08 -24.30
N LEU A 81 0.25 -7.49 -23.80
CA LEU A 81 -0.45 -6.80 -22.72
C LEU A 81 0.11 -7.17 -21.34
N LYS A 82 0.69 -8.36 -21.21
CA LYS A 82 1.30 -8.86 -19.97
C LYS A 82 2.42 -7.96 -19.45
N SER A 83 3.25 -7.41 -20.33
CA SER A 83 4.29 -6.47 -19.95
C SER A 83 3.70 -5.19 -19.34
N ILE A 84 2.75 -4.56 -20.03
CA ILE A 84 2.07 -3.34 -19.57
C ILE A 84 1.36 -3.59 -18.24
N LEU A 85 0.67 -4.73 -18.13
CA LEU A 85 -0.05 -5.12 -16.92
C LEU A 85 0.91 -5.34 -15.75
N ARG A 86 2.03 -6.04 -15.96
CA ARG A 86 3.07 -6.23 -14.93
C ARG A 86 3.65 -4.91 -14.44
N PHE A 87 3.93 -3.98 -15.34
CA PHE A 87 4.37 -2.64 -14.93
C PHE A 87 3.29 -1.95 -14.09
N GLY A 88 2.03 -1.99 -14.53
CA GLY A 88 0.91 -1.42 -13.79
C GLY A 88 0.70 -2.05 -12.40
N THR A 89 0.78 -3.38 -12.30
CA THR A 89 0.62 -4.10 -11.02
C THR A 89 1.78 -3.88 -10.09
N MET A 90 3.01 -3.70 -10.60
CA MET A 90 4.17 -3.33 -9.78
C MET A 90 3.94 -1.99 -9.07
N PHE A 91 3.45 -0.97 -9.80
CA PHE A 91 3.12 0.32 -9.18
C PHE A 91 1.95 0.22 -8.20
N MET A 92 0.90 -0.55 -8.54
CA MET A 92 -0.21 -0.78 -7.61
C MET A 92 0.28 -1.47 -6.34
N ARG A 93 1.08 -2.54 -6.46
CA ARG A 93 1.64 -3.29 -5.32
C ARG A 93 2.45 -2.37 -4.42
N SER A 94 3.38 -1.58 -4.98
CA SER A 94 4.17 -0.62 -4.21
C SER A 94 3.29 0.35 -3.43
N ALA A 95 2.25 0.90 -4.06
CA ALA A 95 1.30 1.77 -3.39
C ALA A 95 0.49 1.05 -2.31
N CYS A 96 0.09 -0.20 -2.53
CA CYS A 96 -0.57 -1.02 -1.50
C CYS A 96 0.38 -1.28 -0.32
N GLU A 97 1.65 -1.59 -0.56
CA GLU A 97 2.64 -1.86 0.49
C GLU A 97 2.94 -0.62 1.34
N ASP A 98 2.98 0.58 0.75
CA ASP A 98 3.08 1.85 1.49
C ASP A 98 1.88 2.04 2.43
N LEU A 99 0.69 1.65 1.99
CA LEU A 99 -0.50 1.64 2.85
C LEU A 99 -0.43 0.55 3.92
N GLY A 100 0.18 -0.59 3.59
CA GLY A 100 0.42 -1.71 4.50
C GLY A 100 1.12 -1.25 5.77
N LEU A 101 2.17 -0.43 5.66
CA LEU A 101 2.83 0.17 6.82
C LEU A 101 1.83 0.99 7.68
N LYS A 102 0.95 1.78 7.04
CA LYS A 102 0.00 2.70 7.71
C LYS A 102 -1.16 1.97 8.41
N VAL A 103 -1.41 0.70 8.08
CA VAL A 103 -2.50 -0.10 8.67
C VAL A 103 -2.01 -1.36 9.37
N GLY A 104 -0.72 -1.63 9.29
CA GLY A 104 -0.07 -2.82 9.84
C GLY A 104 0.00 -2.80 11.38
N PRO A 105 0.42 -3.93 11.97
CA PRO A 105 0.66 -4.07 13.40
C PRO A 105 1.47 -2.91 14.01
N PHE A 106 2.50 -2.42 13.32
CA PHE A 106 3.26 -1.26 13.77
C PHE A 106 2.40 0.01 13.86
N SER A 107 1.71 0.41 12.80
CA SER A 107 0.91 1.65 12.85
C SER A 107 -0.26 1.57 13.82
N LYS A 108 -0.90 0.40 13.95
CA LYS A 108 -1.94 0.17 14.97
C LYS A 108 -1.37 0.31 16.39
N CYS A 109 -0.15 -0.17 16.61
CA CYS A 109 0.58 0.03 17.86
C CYS A 109 0.83 1.52 18.14
N MET A 110 1.33 2.28 17.16
CA MET A 110 1.60 3.71 17.31
C MET A 110 0.32 4.51 17.60
N GLU A 111 -0.79 4.19 16.92
CA GLU A 111 -2.09 4.82 17.19
C GLU A 111 -2.60 4.50 18.60
N LYS A 112 -2.49 3.23 19.04
CA LYS A 112 -2.95 2.78 20.35
C LYS A 112 -2.14 3.38 21.50
N THR A 113 -0.82 3.39 21.37
CA THR A 113 0.11 3.94 22.38
C THR A 113 0.14 5.47 22.36
N LYS A 114 -0.33 6.08 21.26
CA LYS A 114 -0.15 7.51 20.97
C LYS A 114 1.32 7.93 21.02
N PHE A 115 2.22 6.99 20.74
CA PHE A 115 3.65 7.27 20.75
C PHE A 115 3.99 8.21 19.59
N ASP A 116 4.60 9.34 19.93
CA ASP A 116 5.05 10.31 18.94
C ASP A 116 6.54 10.09 18.67
N VAL A 117 6.88 9.59 17.49
CA VAL A 117 8.26 9.31 17.06
C VAL A 117 9.14 10.56 17.09
N THR A 118 8.56 11.77 16.99
CA THR A 118 9.33 13.01 17.11
C THR A 118 9.94 13.20 18.50
N THR A 119 9.40 12.55 19.54
CA THR A 119 9.97 12.58 20.89
C THR A 119 11.37 11.98 20.95
N LEU A 120 11.68 10.99 20.10
CA LEU A 120 13.00 10.38 20.00
C LEU A 120 14.04 11.32 19.38
N LYS A 121 13.61 12.29 18.57
CA LYS A 121 14.54 13.27 17.96
C LYS A 121 14.96 14.38 18.92
N ASN A 122 14.07 14.74 19.83
CA ASN A 122 14.34 15.81 20.80
C ASN A 122 15.39 15.40 21.84
N THR A 123 15.64 14.10 22.00
CA THR A 123 16.65 13.58 22.92
C THR A 123 18.07 13.67 22.35
N THR A 124 18.23 13.85 21.05
CA THR A 124 19.54 13.86 20.38
C THR A 124 20.14 15.27 20.43
N ILE A 125 20.64 15.64 21.61
CA ILE A 125 21.31 16.92 21.89
C ILE A 125 22.61 16.99 21.07
N GLY A 126 22.65 17.81 20.02
CA GLY A 126 23.91 18.26 19.43
C GLY A 126 24.12 18.10 17.92
N GLU A 127 23.13 17.63 17.14
CA GLU A 127 23.25 17.68 15.67
C GLU A 127 22.72 19.00 15.10
N ASP A 128 23.56 19.67 14.29
CA ASP A 128 23.21 20.86 13.51
C ASP A 128 22.04 20.54 12.56
N LYS A 129 20.83 20.92 12.99
CA LYS A 129 19.51 20.62 12.42
C LYS A 129 19.14 19.13 12.53
N PRO A 130 18.01 18.80 13.21
CA PRO A 130 17.57 17.42 13.31
C PRO A 130 17.33 16.85 11.92
N LYS A 131 18.05 15.79 11.56
CA LYS A 131 17.82 15.05 10.32
C LYS A 131 16.34 14.62 10.28
N CYS A 132 15.73 14.67 9.10
CA CYS A 132 14.33 14.29 8.98
C CYS A 132 14.14 12.78 9.17
N TRP A 133 15.20 11.97 9.09
CA TRP A 133 15.17 10.53 9.36
C TRP A 133 15.65 10.19 10.78
N LEU A 134 15.27 9.01 11.27
CA LEU A 134 15.77 8.45 12.53
C LEU A 134 17.22 7.98 12.37
N THR A 135 18.06 8.38 13.30
CA THR A 135 19.42 7.83 13.45
C THR A 135 19.34 6.35 13.85
N PRO A 136 20.43 5.57 13.70
CA PRO A 136 20.47 4.18 14.17
C PRO A 136 20.08 4.03 15.64
N ASP A 137 20.56 4.92 16.52
CA ASP A 137 20.26 4.87 17.95
C ASP A 137 18.78 5.20 18.25
N GLU A 138 18.22 6.22 17.58
CA GLU A 138 16.80 6.55 17.69
C GLU A 138 15.91 5.41 17.17
N PHE A 139 16.31 4.76 16.08
CA PHE A 139 15.59 3.61 15.55
C PHE A 139 15.66 2.40 16.50
N SER A 140 16.83 2.15 17.11
CA SER A 140 16.97 1.09 18.13
C SER A 140 16.13 1.34 19.38
N GLU A 141 16.02 2.60 19.81
CA GLU A 141 15.12 2.94 20.91
C GLU A 141 13.65 2.77 20.53
N LEU A 142 13.26 3.15 19.30
CA LEU A 142 11.93 2.85 18.78
C LEU A 142 11.66 1.34 18.75
N GLN A 143 12.64 0.53 18.34
CA GLN A 143 12.51 -0.93 18.33
C GLN A 143 12.20 -1.48 19.72
N ARG A 144 12.94 -1.01 20.73
CA ARG A 144 12.74 -1.40 22.12
C ARG A 144 11.33 -1.02 22.60
N VAL A 145 10.91 0.21 22.35
CA VAL A 145 9.56 0.69 22.72
C VAL A 145 8.46 -0.13 22.06
N VAL A 146 8.57 -0.38 20.75
CA VAL A 146 7.57 -1.16 20.00
C VAL A 146 7.50 -2.59 20.53
N GLN A 147 8.64 -3.25 20.76
CA GLN A 147 8.65 -4.61 21.28
C GLN A 147 8.07 -4.68 22.69
N GLU A 148 8.45 -3.77 23.59
CA GLU A 148 7.97 -3.72 24.97
C GLU A 148 6.47 -3.41 25.07
N GLN A 149 5.95 -2.49 24.25
CA GLN A 149 4.57 -2.02 24.37
C GLN A 149 3.58 -2.76 23.48
N CYS A 150 4.06 -3.37 22.39
CA CYS A 150 3.20 -3.90 21.33
C CYS A 150 3.53 -5.33 20.91
N GLY A 151 4.62 -5.91 21.41
CA GLY A 151 5.00 -7.30 21.18
C GLY A 151 5.65 -7.53 19.81
N ASP A 152 5.99 -8.79 19.57
CA ASP A 152 6.85 -9.19 18.46
C ASP A 152 6.23 -8.94 17.08
N GLU A 153 4.90 -9.04 16.93
CA GLU A 153 4.24 -8.82 15.65
C GLU A 153 4.42 -7.39 15.13
N ALA A 154 4.26 -6.39 16.01
CA ALA A 154 4.47 -4.98 15.66
C ALA A 154 5.95 -4.67 15.39
N TRP A 155 6.83 -5.32 16.15
CA TRP A 155 8.27 -5.18 15.96
C TRP A 155 8.74 -5.77 14.62
N GLU A 156 8.28 -6.97 14.25
CA GLU A 156 8.58 -7.58 12.97
C GLU A 156 8.02 -6.78 11.78
N ASP A 157 6.79 -6.26 11.90
CA ASP A 157 6.17 -5.41 10.88
C ASP A 157 6.98 -4.12 10.64
N MET A 158 7.44 -3.50 11.72
CA MET A 158 8.33 -2.34 11.65
C MET A 158 9.68 -2.68 10.99
N LEU A 159 10.29 -3.82 11.31
CA LEU A 159 11.55 -4.26 10.69
C LEU A 159 11.41 -4.52 9.19
N LYS A 160 10.30 -5.14 8.76
CA LYS A 160 9.99 -5.34 7.33
C LYS A 160 9.84 -4.02 6.57
N ASN A 161 9.59 -2.93 7.28
CA ASN A 161 9.39 -1.59 6.74
C ASN A 161 10.45 -0.58 7.23
N GLU A 162 11.63 -1.04 7.67
CA GLU A 162 12.66 -0.23 8.34
C GLU A 162 12.95 1.09 7.62
N ASP A 163 13.23 1.04 6.31
CA ASP A 163 13.56 2.24 5.53
C ASP A 163 12.44 3.28 5.56
N LYS A 164 11.18 2.82 5.48
CA LYS A 164 9.99 3.69 5.52
C LYS A 164 9.77 4.25 6.92
N VAL A 165 9.95 3.43 7.96
CA VAL A 165 9.82 3.86 9.37
C VAL A 165 10.88 4.92 9.69
N LYS A 166 12.13 4.72 9.27
CA LYS A 166 13.20 5.70 9.50
C LYS A 166 12.88 7.08 8.93
N VAL A 167 12.19 7.16 7.79
CA VAL A 167 11.83 8.44 7.15
C VAL A 167 10.41 8.92 7.43
N MET A 168 9.62 8.20 8.25
CA MET A 168 8.20 8.53 8.47
C MET A 168 7.98 9.94 9.04
N THR A 169 8.97 10.46 9.76
CA THR A 169 8.93 11.82 10.33
C THR A 169 9.26 12.91 9.30
N CYS A 170 9.77 12.56 8.11
CA CYS A 170 9.98 13.48 6.99
C CYS A 170 8.64 13.84 6.29
N GLU A 171 7.63 12.96 6.27
CA GLU A 171 6.34 13.21 5.58
C GLU A 171 5.56 14.41 6.16
N ASN A 172 5.91 14.85 7.38
CA ASN A 172 5.25 15.93 8.10
C ASN A 172 5.99 17.27 8.03
N GLN A 173 7.11 17.37 7.32
CA GLN A 173 7.81 18.66 7.15
C GLN A 173 7.21 19.45 5.97
N PRO A 174 7.05 20.78 6.11
CA PRO A 174 6.43 21.64 5.09
C PRO A 174 7.22 21.72 3.79
#